data_AF-M7TZJ2-F1
#
_entry.id   AF-M7TZJ2-F1
#
_cell.length_a   1.000
_cell.length_b   1.000
_cell.length_c   1.000
_cell.angle_alpha   90.00
_cell.angle_beta   90.00
_cell.angle_gamma   90.00
#
_symmetry.space_group_name_H-M   'P 1'
#
loop_
_entity.id
_entity.type
_entity.pdbx_description
1 polymer ?
#
loop_
_entity_poly.entity_id
_entity_poly.type
_entity_poly.pdbx_seq_one_letter_code
_entity_poly.pdbx_strand_id
1 'polypeptide(L)'
;MSSQQTAEDSKDMTIPNAEEKFIDPIQSKESWQKLMSKRVPPKCEHGEECTSFVTKKAGANKGRSFYTCARPLGPSGDKERGTEWRCPTFMWSSDWNG
;
A
#
# COMPACT_ATOMS: atom_id res chain seq x y z
N MET A 1 50.06 59.86 -21.10
CA MET A 1 48.61 60.13 -21.16
C MET A 1 47.91 58.79 -21.02
N SER A 2 47.12 58.69 -19.93
CA SER A 2 46.07 57.74 -19.57
C SER A 2 46.24 56.27 -20.00
N SER A 3 46.58 55.36 -19.09
CA SER A 3 45.68 54.78 -18.07
C SER A 3 44.29 54.48 -18.61
N GLN A 4 43.94 53.20 -18.65
CA GLN A 4 42.59 52.73 -18.37
C GLN A 4 42.62 51.23 -18.03
N GLN A 5 42.53 50.98 -16.72
CA GLN A 5 42.04 49.74 -16.11
C GLN A 5 40.57 49.53 -16.49
N THR A 6 40.17 48.27 -16.70
CA THR A 6 38.75 47.88 -16.67
C THR A 6 38.56 46.65 -15.78
N ALA A 7 37.93 46.94 -14.64
CA ALA A 7 37.05 46.18 -13.76
C ALA A 7 36.87 44.66 -13.94
N GLU A 8 37.00 44.00 -12.78
CA GLU A 8 36.49 42.68 -12.41
C GLU A 8 34.95 42.61 -12.56
N ASP A 9 34.42 41.47 -13.03
CA ASP A 9 33.07 41.00 -12.68
C ASP A 9 33.14 39.49 -12.46
N SER A 10 33.61 39.11 -11.27
CA SER A 10 33.52 37.75 -10.75
C SER A 10 32.06 37.45 -10.45
N LYS A 11 31.37 36.78 -11.40
CA LYS A 11 30.12 36.08 -11.09
C LYS A 11 30.45 34.85 -10.27
N ASP A 12 30.52 35.05 -8.96
CA ASP A 12 30.32 34.01 -7.96
C ASP A 12 28.94 33.39 -8.20
N MET A 13 28.90 32.25 -8.88
CA MET A 13 27.71 31.42 -8.97
C MET A 13 27.63 30.63 -7.67
N THR A 14 27.13 31.27 -6.62
CA THR A 14 26.75 30.57 -5.40
C THR A 14 25.65 29.58 -5.77
N ILE A 15 26.01 28.30 -5.90
CA ILE A 15 25.07 27.19 -6.03
C ILE A 15 24.22 27.24 -4.75
N PRO A 16 22.89 27.41 -4.83
CA PRO A 16 22.07 27.40 -3.62
C PRO A 16 22.23 26.02 -3.00
N ASN A 17 22.79 26.03 -1.79
CA ASN A 17 23.00 24.91 -0.89
C ASN A 17 21.83 23.92 -1.02
N ALA A 18 22.05 22.86 -1.80
CA ALA A 18 21.15 21.73 -1.84
C ALA A 18 21.29 21.09 -0.46
N GLU A 19 20.36 21.42 0.43
CA GLU A 19 20.32 20.88 1.78
C GLU A 19 20.59 19.38 1.71
N GLU A 20 21.77 19.00 2.19
CA GLU A 20 22.23 17.62 2.14
C GLU A 20 21.28 16.84 3.03
N LYS A 21 20.27 16.20 2.41
CA LYS A 21 19.23 15.47 3.13
C LYS A 21 19.93 14.32 3.84
N PHE A 22 20.21 14.52 5.12
CA PHE A 22 20.74 13.47 5.98
C PHE A 22 19.69 12.36 6.05
N ILE A 23 19.99 11.25 5.39
CA ILE A 23 19.12 10.07 5.36
C ILE A 23 19.36 9.30 6.65
N ASP A 24 18.43 9.42 7.62
CA ASP A 24 18.48 8.60 8.82
C ASP A 24 18.30 7.12 8.43
N PRO A 25 19.31 6.26 8.67
CA PRO A 25 19.25 4.86 8.29
C PRO A 25 18.12 4.10 9.01
N ILE A 26 17.74 4.52 10.23
CA ILE A 26 16.65 3.93 11.01
C ILE A 26 15.31 4.32 10.39
N GLN A 27 15.06 5.62 10.20
CA GLN A 27 13.82 6.10 9.60
C GLN A 27 13.60 5.53 8.20
N SER A 28 14.68 5.44 7.42
CA SER A 28 14.65 4.86 6.08
C SER A 28 14.29 3.38 6.13
N LYS A 29 14.93 2.62 7.03
CA LYS A 29 14.63 1.19 7.23
C LYS A 29 13.17 0.98 7.63
N GLU A 30 12.65 1.75 8.59
CA GLU A 30 11.25 1.64 9.03
C GLU A 30 10.26 1.97 7.90
N SER A 31 10.57 3.00 7.10
CA SER A 31 9.75 3.38 5.95
C SER A 31 9.69 2.27 4.90
N TRP A 32 10.83 1.65 4.58
CA TRP A 32 10.89 0.51 3.67
C TRP A 32 10.20 -0.74 4.23
N GLN A 33 10.35 -1.00 5.52
CA GLN A 33 9.65 -2.11 6.18
C GLN A 33 8.12 -1.93 6.10
N LYS A 34 7.61 -0.71 6.29
CA LYS A 34 6.18 -0.43 6.17
C LYS A 34 5.66 -0.67 4.75
N LEU A 35 6.40 -0.22 3.73
CA LEU A 35 6.01 -0.38 2.32
C LEU A 35 6.05 -1.83 1.85
N MET A 36 7.00 -2.61 2.35
CA MET A 36 7.19 -4.03 1.97
C MET A 36 6.41 -4.99 2.87
N SER A 37 5.74 -4.47 3.92
CA SER A 37 4.94 -5.30 4.81
C SER A 37 3.71 -5.85 4.08
N LYS A 38 3.37 -7.10 4.39
CA LYS A 38 2.19 -7.75 3.83
C LYS A 38 0.95 -7.07 4.41
N ARG A 39 -0.01 -6.70 3.56
CA ARG A 39 -1.31 -6.19 4.02
C ARG A 39 -2.00 -7.23 4.90
N VAL A 40 -2.51 -6.79 6.05
CA VAL A 40 -3.31 -7.60 6.96
C VAL A 40 -4.68 -7.84 6.30
N PRO A 41 -5.23 -9.06 6.28
CA PRO A 41 -6.58 -9.31 5.74
C PRO A 41 -7.68 -8.77 6.67
N PRO A 42 -8.86 -8.40 6.14
CA PRO A 42 -10.00 -8.02 6.97
C PRO A 42 -10.51 -9.21 7.78
N LYS A 43 -11.13 -8.92 8.95
CA LYS A 43 -11.82 -9.94 9.75
C LYS A 43 -13.24 -10.15 9.26
N CYS A 44 -13.70 -11.40 9.27
CA CYS A 44 -15.10 -11.74 9.00
C CYS A 44 -15.98 -11.55 10.23
N GLU A 45 -17.27 -11.86 10.12
CA GLU A 45 -18.25 -11.78 11.23
C GLU A 45 -17.90 -12.69 12.43
N HIS A 46 -17.05 -13.70 12.22
CA HIS A 46 -16.54 -14.58 13.28
C HIS A 46 -15.30 -14.02 14.00
N GLY A 47 -14.76 -12.88 13.55
CA GLY A 47 -13.52 -12.30 14.07
C GLY A 47 -12.24 -12.94 13.54
N GLU A 48 -12.36 -13.85 12.56
CA GLU A 48 -11.25 -14.58 11.92
C GLU A 48 -10.76 -13.86 10.67
N GLU A 49 -9.49 -14.05 10.32
CA GLU A 49 -8.89 -13.49 9.11
C GLU A 49 -9.53 -14.06 7.84
N CYS A 50 -9.91 -13.19 6.90
CA CYS A 50 -10.46 -13.62 5.62
C CYS A 50 -9.38 -14.20 4.69
N THR A 51 -9.80 -15.08 3.77
CA THR A 51 -8.94 -15.59 2.69
C THR A 51 -9.10 -14.73 1.43
N SER A 52 -8.00 -14.43 0.75
CA SER A 52 -8.00 -13.69 -0.51
C SER A 52 -8.13 -14.62 -1.72
N PHE A 53 -8.98 -14.24 -2.67
CA PHE A 53 -9.21 -14.95 -3.92
C PHE A 53 -9.14 -13.98 -5.10
N VAL A 54 -8.84 -14.50 -6.30
CA VAL A 54 -8.81 -13.73 -7.54
C VAL A 54 -9.89 -14.25 -8.48
N THR A 55 -10.68 -13.35 -9.04
CA THR A 55 -11.72 -13.69 -10.01
C THR A 55 -11.07 -14.15 -11.32
N LYS A 56 -11.22 -15.43 -11.66
CA LYS A 56 -10.68 -16.01 -12.91
C LYS A 56 -11.65 -15.95 -14.09
N LYS A 57 -12.96 -15.87 -13.81
CA LYS A 57 -14.02 -15.85 -14.81
C LYS A 57 -13.86 -14.63 -15.72
N ALA A 58 -14.01 -14.82 -17.03
CA ALA A 58 -13.96 -13.73 -18.01
C ALA A 58 -15.07 -12.70 -17.77
N GLY A 59 -14.74 -11.42 -17.91
CA GLY A 59 -15.65 -10.29 -17.69
C GLY A 59 -14.96 -9.13 -16.97
N ALA A 60 -15.74 -8.11 -16.61
CA ALA A 60 -15.25 -6.87 -16.00
C ALA A 60 -14.47 -7.07 -14.68
N ASN A 61 -14.72 -8.18 -13.97
CA ASN A 61 -14.05 -8.48 -12.70
C ASN A 61 -12.82 -9.37 -12.83
N LYS A 62 -12.46 -9.84 -14.04
CA LYS A 62 -11.31 -10.75 -14.23
C LYS A 62 -10.04 -10.10 -13.66
N GLY A 63 -9.32 -10.84 -12.82
CA GLY A 63 -8.10 -10.38 -12.17
C GLY A 63 -8.31 -9.55 -10.90
N ARG A 64 -9.54 -9.10 -10.59
CA ARG A 64 -9.83 -8.43 -9.31
C ARG A 64 -9.76 -9.44 -8.17
N SER A 65 -9.10 -9.04 -7.08
CA SER A 65 -9.02 -9.82 -5.84
C SER A 65 -10.09 -9.39 -4.83
N PHE A 66 -10.57 -10.35 -4.05
CA PHE A 66 -11.58 -10.15 -3.01
C PHE A 66 -11.29 -11.06 -1.81
N TYR A 67 -11.84 -10.68 -0.66
CA TYR A 67 -11.76 -11.42 0.60
C TYR A 67 -13.10 -12.08 0.89
N THR A 68 -13.05 -13.31 1.41
CA THR A 68 -14.23 -14.01 1.96
C THR A 68 -13.88 -14.72 3.26
N CYS A 69 -14.89 -15.03 4.06
CA CYS A 69 -14.73 -15.87 5.24
C CYS A 69 -14.06 -17.21 4.89
N ALA A 70 -13.06 -17.59 5.70
CA ALA A 70 -12.22 -18.78 5.48
C ALA A 70 -12.93 -20.09 5.84
N ARG A 71 -13.99 -20.02 6.66
CA ARG A 71 -14.76 -21.19 7.11
C ARG A 71 -15.40 -21.95 5.93
N PRO A 72 -15.67 -23.25 6.06
CA PRO A 72 -16.34 -24.05 5.04
C PRO A 72 -17.83 -23.69 4.91
N LEU A 73 -18.44 -24.03 3.77
CA LEU A 73 -19.90 -23.97 3.62
C LEU A 73 -20.55 -25.05 4.48
N GLY A 74 -21.70 -24.73 5.07
CA GLY A 74 -22.46 -25.65 5.90
C GLY A 74 -23.33 -26.63 5.11
N PRO A 75 -24.06 -27.51 5.82
CA PRO A 75 -24.94 -28.51 5.22
C PRO A 75 -25.98 -27.92 4.27
N SER A 76 -26.44 -26.69 4.54
CA SER A 76 -27.40 -25.98 3.70
C SER A 76 -26.84 -25.58 2.33
N GLY A 77 -25.50 -25.56 2.17
CA GLY A 77 -24.83 -25.06 0.96
C GLY A 77 -24.80 -23.53 0.84
N ASP A 78 -25.56 -22.83 1.67
CA ASP A 78 -25.66 -21.37 1.71
C ASP A 78 -24.73 -20.73 2.76
N LYS A 79 -24.60 -19.40 2.66
CA LYS A 79 -23.89 -18.58 3.64
C LYS A 79 -24.82 -18.29 4.82
N GLU A 80 -24.37 -18.61 6.02
CA GLU A 80 -25.19 -18.54 7.23
C GLU A 80 -24.60 -17.55 8.25
N ARG A 81 -25.45 -16.73 8.89
CA ARG A 81 -25.04 -15.80 9.95
C ARG A 81 -25.22 -16.46 11.32
N GLY A 82 -24.27 -16.22 12.22
CA GLY A 82 -24.36 -16.71 13.61
C GLY A 82 -24.13 -18.22 13.78
N THR A 83 -23.77 -18.95 12.72
CA THR A 83 -23.41 -20.37 12.78
C THR A 83 -21.91 -20.57 12.66
N GLU A 84 -21.45 -21.80 12.84
CA GLU A 84 -20.05 -22.14 12.67
C GLU A 84 -19.59 -22.09 11.21
N TRP A 85 -20.51 -22.02 10.26
CA TRP A 85 -20.25 -22.10 8.83
C TRP A 85 -19.89 -20.75 8.21
N ARG A 86 -19.51 -20.76 6.93
CA ARG A 86 -19.13 -19.56 6.17
C ARG A 86 -20.22 -18.50 6.22
N CYS A 87 -19.90 -17.38 6.85
CA CYS A 87 -20.75 -16.20 6.89
C CYS A 87 -20.71 -15.45 5.54
N PRO A 88 -21.63 -14.50 5.31
CA PRO A 88 -21.74 -13.83 4.02
C PRO A 88 -20.67 -12.77 3.74
N THR A 89 -19.66 -12.61 4.60
CA THR A 89 -18.56 -11.64 4.42
C THR A 89 -17.95 -11.72 3.01
N PHE A 90 -17.94 -10.57 2.34
CA PHE A 90 -17.32 -10.34 1.05
C PHE A 90 -16.81 -8.90 0.99
N MET A 91 -15.57 -8.70 0.55
CA MET A 91 -14.98 -7.37 0.40
C MET A 91 -14.01 -7.37 -0.78
N TRP A 92 -14.07 -6.38 -1.67
CA TRP A 92 -13.04 -6.25 -2.69
C TRP A 92 -11.71 -5.84 -2.06
N SER A 93 -10.60 -6.37 -2.54
CA SER A 93 -9.28 -5.99 -2.00
C SER A 93 -8.94 -4.52 -2.23
N SER A 94 -9.60 -3.86 -3.18
CA SER A 94 -9.51 -2.41 -3.41
C SER A 94 -10.16 -1.59 -2.31
N ASP A 95 -11.20 -2.14 -1.68
CA ASP A 95 -12.03 -1.45 -0.70
C ASP A 95 -11.48 -1.67 0.72
N TRP A 96 -10.49 -2.55 0.85
CA TRP A 96 -9.81 -2.83 2.11
C TRP A 96 -8.55 -2.00 2.26
N ASN A 97 -8.52 -1.17 3.30
CA ASN A 97 -7.42 -0.24 3.52
C ASN A 97 -6.19 -0.82 4.24
N GLY A 98 -6.23 -2.09 4.68
CA GLY A 98 -5.09 -2.74 5.31
C GLY A 98 -4.76 -2.17 6.67
#